data_AF-A0A9P3GGQ4-F1
#
_entry.id   AF-A0A9P3GGQ4-F1
#
_cell.length_a   1.000
_cell.length_b   1.000
_cell.length_c   1.000
_cell.angle_alpha   90.00
_cell.angle_beta   90.00
_cell.angle_gamma   90.00
#
_symmetry.space_group_name_H-M   'P 1'
#
loop_
_entity.id
_entity.type
_entity.pdbx_description
1 polymer ?
#
loop_
_entity_poly.entity_id
_entity_poly.type
_entity_poly.pdbx_seq_one_letter_code
_entity_poly.pdbx_strand_id
1 'polypeptide(L)'
;MLALWDKLFPGDFSQGPLAPLSRDDMLDRVLQVPDLWTQLMRELYTGDFDPDSIWTPATTLAEAVKQAPEAAWRTAWRSGFVAVLEQGIRNSYLCGFTHEQLVTAQNPRRVGRCALMLDLFLACAERVLSSKHQEEVSVLLNILQDTVVGVFVKLWDVRDPFLIAQPASSVDARNNSSNHPMNYLYGLHVTLDKLGDLMITVLSEHRNFDFINSHIPHISLVIWLHSPVAKPLRDPPWVEFFCSADLGFVGDEQVAQGILRDLGEETVVDDRLAEVLNFFGEWQDMYAGARESLPLEPRFASYCLGAARRQLCQGNRAEPTGSIATTTAVLRNLRPGSLTSSRQCYAFLDLLCRFLKLYMQMFNDAAPPLLNTYTHWILQQLHRLGKDVRPKSAAMRRHTLQEWQAISDEIARRQLARRSDGWLRFARAWQVVHGHLLPEPGEVQWTPFGAFERCAWGECLCSRHKPAHRMRVCRGCERVVYCGKRCQRSDWEDGGHRSRCRRET
;
A
#
# COMPACT_ATOMS: atom_id res chain seq x y z
N MET A 1 -16.48 -26.97 -21.28
CA MET A 1 -17.76 -26.62 -21.96
C MET A 1 -18.40 -27.87 -22.55
N LEU A 2 -17.89 -28.47 -23.62
CA LEU A 2 -18.45 -29.72 -24.18
C LEU A 2 -18.53 -30.87 -23.15
N ALA A 3 -17.44 -31.17 -22.44
CA ALA A 3 -17.47 -32.19 -21.37
C ALA A 3 -18.40 -31.84 -20.20
N LEU A 4 -18.69 -30.55 -19.98
CA LEU A 4 -19.64 -30.12 -18.96
C LEU A 4 -21.08 -30.25 -19.48
N TRP A 5 -21.30 -29.92 -20.74
CA TRP A 5 -22.55 -30.12 -21.44
C TRP A 5 -22.94 -31.59 -21.49
N ASP A 6 -22.01 -32.47 -21.84
CA ASP A 6 -22.22 -33.93 -21.84
C ASP A 6 -22.55 -34.46 -20.44
N LYS A 7 -22.03 -33.81 -19.39
CA LYS A 7 -22.32 -34.14 -17.99
C LYS A 7 -23.66 -33.58 -17.51
N LEU A 8 -24.04 -32.38 -17.96
CA LEU A 8 -25.31 -31.73 -17.64
C LEU A 8 -26.48 -32.33 -18.42
N PHE A 9 -26.21 -32.89 -19.60
CA PHE A 9 -27.18 -33.50 -20.50
C PHE A 9 -26.73 -34.92 -20.89
N PRO A 10 -26.81 -35.91 -19.98
CA PRO A 10 -26.44 -37.28 -20.29
C PRO A 10 -27.50 -37.90 -21.21
N GLY A 11 -27.27 -37.81 -22.52
CA GLY A 11 -28.11 -38.40 -23.56
C GLY A 11 -27.36 -38.49 -24.88
N ASP A 12 -27.54 -39.59 -25.61
CA ASP A 12 -26.93 -39.77 -26.93
C ASP A 12 -27.66 -38.89 -27.96
N PHE A 13 -27.20 -37.65 -28.12
CA PHE A 13 -27.78 -36.68 -29.08
C PHE A 13 -27.45 -37.02 -30.54
N SER A 14 -26.73 -38.11 -30.81
CA SER A 14 -26.44 -38.55 -32.18
C SER A 14 -27.69 -39.01 -32.96
N GLN A 15 -28.84 -39.19 -32.31
CA GLN A 15 -30.06 -39.71 -32.95
C GLN A 15 -31.32 -38.83 -32.84
N GLY A 16 -31.20 -37.55 -32.46
CA GLY A 16 -32.31 -36.58 -32.47
C GLY A 16 -32.13 -35.46 -33.49
N PRO A 17 -33.16 -34.64 -33.79
CA PRO A 17 -33.10 -33.53 -34.77
C PRO A 17 -32.21 -32.34 -34.34
N LEU A 18 -31.30 -32.55 -33.38
CA LEU A 18 -30.35 -31.57 -32.88
C LEU A 18 -28.97 -31.95 -33.42
N ALA A 19 -28.59 -31.35 -34.54
CA ALA A 19 -27.20 -31.33 -35.02
C ALA A 19 -26.25 -30.81 -33.91
N PRO A 20 -24.93 -31.10 -33.97
CA PRO A 20 -23.98 -30.54 -33.01
C PRO A 20 -24.09 -29.01 -33.03
N LEU A 21 -24.64 -28.47 -31.95
CA LEU A 21 -24.80 -27.03 -31.76
C LEU A 21 -23.41 -26.39 -31.84
N SER A 22 -23.30 -25.27 -32.54
CA SER A 22 -22.07 -24.51 -32.49
C SER A 22 -21.81 -24.05 -31.05
N ARG A 23 -20.56 -23.75 -30.72
CA ARG A 23 -20.19 -23.21 -29.40
C ARG A 23 -21.06 -22.01 -29.01
N ASP A 24 -21.43 -21.18 -29.99
CA ASP A 24 -22.23 -19.98 -29.82
C ASP A 24 -23.71 -20.33 -29.58
N ASP A 25 -24.27 -21.30 -30.31
CA ASP A 25 -25.65 -21.78 -30.06
C ASP A 25 -25.81 -22.44 -28.68
N MET A 26 -24.76 -23.12 -28.20
CA MET A 26 -24.73 -23.68 -26.85
C MET A 26 -24.71 -22.59 -25.79
N LEU A 27 -23.90 -21.55 -25.98
CA LEU A 27 -23.86 -20.39 -25.09
C LEU A 27 -25.19 -19.66 -25.06
N ASP A 28 -25.82 -19.45 -26.22
CA ASP A 28 -27.15 -18.85 -26.33
C ASP A 28 -28.22 -19.66 -25.59
N ARG A 29 -28.15 -21.00 -25.67
CA ARG A 29 -29.08 -21.87 -24.92
C ARG A 29 -28.81 -21.87 -23.42
N VAL A 30 -27.56 -21.85 -22.98
CA VAL A 30 -27.22 -21.69 -21.56
C VAL A 30 -27.73 -20.33 -21.07
N LEU A 31 -27.54 -19.26 -21.85
CA LEU A 31 -28.05 -17.92 -21.58
C LEU A 31 -29.57 -17.85 -21.45
N GLN A 32 -30.32 -18.67 -22.19
CA GLN A 32 -31.79 -18.68 -22.17
C GLN A 32 -32.41 -19.54 -21.06
N VAL A 33 -31.65 -20.38 -20.36
CA VAL A 33 -32.19 -21.27 -19.31
C VAL A 33 -31.51 -20.96 -17.96
N PRO A 34 -32.16 -20.18 -17.08
CA PRO A 34 -31.57 -19.73 -15.81
C PRO A 34 -31.11 -20.87 -14.88
N ASP A 35 -31.78 -22.02 -14.93
CA ASP A 35 -31.39 -23.20 -14.14
C ASP A 35 -30.04 -23.79 -14.59
N LEU A 36 -29.71 -23.69 -15.88
CA LEU A 36 -28.43 -24.14 -16.41
C LEU A 36 -27.27 -23.25 -15.96
N TRP A 37 -27.49 -21.96 -15.73
CA TRP A 37 -26.47 -21.07 -15.14
C TRP A 37 -26.11 -21.51 -13.74
N THR A 38 -27.13 -21.74 -12.91
CA THR A 38 -26.98 -22.19 -11.54
C THR A 38 -26.22 -23.52 -11.49
N GLN A 39 -26.54 -24.44 -12.41
CA GLN A 39 -25.91 -25.75 -12.47
C GLN A 39 -24.48 -25.71 -13.03
N LEU A 40 -24.23 -24.92 -14.08
CA LEU A 40 -22.90 -24.64 -14.63
C LEU A 40 -21.97 -24.06 -13.57
N MET A 41 -22.44 -23.05 -12.83
CA MET A 41 -21.69 -22.44 -11.74
C MET A 41 -21.44 -23.41 -10.59
N ARG A 42 -22.44 -24.24 -10.25
CA ARG A 42 -22.29 -25.30 -9.24
C ARG A 42 -21.23 -26.31 -9.66
N GLU A 43 -21.21 -26.75 -10.92
CA GLU A 43 -20.22 -27.69 -11.43
C GLU A 43 -18.83 -27.08 -11.55
N LEU A 44 -18.69 -25.85 -12.07
CA LEU A 44 -17.42 -25.11 -12.08
C LEU A 44 -16.83 -24.99 -10.65
N TYR A 45 -17.71 -24.92 -9.66
CA TYR A 45 -17.36 -24.79 -8.26
C TYR A 45 -17.06 -26.13 -7.56
N THR A 46 -17.91 -27.16 -7.71
CA THR A 46 -17.77 -28.46 -7.03
C THR A 46 -16.88 -29.45 -7.78
N GLY A 47 -16.66 -29.23 -9.08
CA GLY A 47 -15.92 -30.15 -9.92
C GLY A 47 -14.42 -30.15 -9.67
N ASP A 48 -13.80 -31.30 -9.87
CA ASP A 48 -12.36 -31.51 -9.75
C ASP A 48 -11.65 -31.18 -11.07
N PHE A 49 -11.85 -29.95 -11.55
CA PHE A 49 -11.31 -29.49 -12.83
C PHE A 49 -9.85 -29.03 -12.71
N ASP A 50 -9.08 -29.28 -13.77
CA ASP A 50 -7.71 -28.79 -13.94
C ASP A 50 -7.73 -27.28 -14.28
N PRO A 51 -7.06 -26.39 -13.53
CA PRO A 51 -7.20 -24.93 -13.72
C PRO A 51 -6.93 -24.45 -15.13
N ASP A 52 -5.97 -25.05 -15.82
CA ASP A 52 -5.61 -24.68 -17.19
C ASP A 52 -6.74 -25.00 -18.18
N SER A 53 -7.60 -25.96 -17.86
CA SER A 53 -8.82 -26.27 -18.61
C SER A 53 -10.00 -25.34 -18.29
N ILE A 54 -9.93 -24.55 -17.20
CA ILE A 54 -11.01 -23.69 -16.69
C ILE A 54 -10.87 -22.23 -17.15
N TRP A 55 -9.66 -21.71 -17.32
CA TRP A 55 -9.41 -20.30 -17.69
C TRP A 55 -10.01 -19.88 -19.05
N THR A 56 -10.07 -20.79 -20.01
CA THR A 56 -10.70 -20.49 -21.31
C THR A 56 -12.24 -20.47 -21.22
N PRO A 57 -12.91 -21.44 -20.55
CA PRO A 57 -14.33 -21.34 -20.23
C PRO A 57 -14.72 -20.09 -19.44
N ALA A 58 -13.88 -19.65 -18.50
CA ALA A 58 -14.09 -18.50 -17.63
C ALA A 58 -14.29 -17.17 -18.36
N THR A 59 -13.28 -16.84 -19.18
CA THR A 59 -13.25 -15.63 -20.01
C THR A 59 -14.40 -15.66 -21.01
N THR A 60 -14.70 -16.84 -21.57
CA THR A 60 -15.87 -17.04 -22.42
C THR A 60 -17.18 -16.78 -21.67
N LEU A 61 -17.29 -17.23 -20.41
CA LEU A 61 -18.48 -17.03 -19.60
C LEU A 61 -18.66 -15.57 -19.21
N ALA A 62 -17.57 -14.88 -18.85
CA ALA A 62 -17.56 -13.45 -18.57
C ALA A 62 -18.02 -12.65 -19.80
N GLU A 63 -17.51 -12.97 -21.00
CA GLU A 63 -17.96 -12.33 -22.24
C GLU A 63 -19.42 -12.68 -22.58
N ALA A 64 -19.84 -13.92 -22.33
CA ALA A 64 -21.23 -14.32 -22.51
C ALA A 64 -22.19 -13.55 -21.59
N VAL A 65 -21.79 -13.27 -20.34
CA VAL A 65 -22.55 -12.40 -19.41
C VAL A 65 -22.67 -10.98 -19.98
N LYS A 66 -21.57 -10.42 -20.53
CA LYS A 66 -21.59 -9.07 -21.12
C LYS A 66 -22.50 -8.99 -22.35
N GLN A 67 -22.53 -10.05 -23.15
CA GLN A 67 -23.29 -10.12 -24.40
C GLN A 67 -24.72 -10.64 -24.24
N ALA A 68 -25.08 -11.16 -23.06
CA ALA A 68 -26.39 -11.72 -22.76
C ALA A 68 -27.54 -10.74 -23.10
N PRO A 69 -28.58 -11.16 -23.83
CA PRO A 69 -29.77 -10.35 -24.02
C PRO A 69 -30.35 -9.89 -22.68
N GLU A 70 -30.80 -8.64 -22.60
CA GLU A 70 -31.19 -8.02 -21.33
C GLU A 70 -32.29 -8.81 -20.58
N ALA A 71 -33.27 -9.34 -21.31
CA ALA A 71 -34.34 -10.16 -20.73
C ALA A 71 -33.80 -11.47 -20.11
N ALA A 72 -32.82 -12.10 -20.77
CA ALA A 72 -32.18 -13.32 -20.29
C ALA A 72 -31.33 -13.04 -19.05
N TRP A 73 -30.51 -11.97 -19.09
CA TRP A 73 -29.72 -11.50 -17.97
C TRP A 73 -30.57 -11.25 -16.73
N ARG A 74 -31.65 -10.48 -16.84
CA ARG A 74 -32.51 -10.16 -15.69
C ARG A 74 -33.20 -11.38 -15.11
N THR A 75 -33.61 -12.31 -15.97
CA THR A 75 -34.22 -13.56 -15.51
C THR A 75 -33.20 -14.37 -14.72
N ALA A 76 -31.98 -14.52 -15.22
CA ALA A 76 -30.89 -15.20 -14.53
C ALA A 76 -30.52 -14.50 -13.21
N TRP A 77 -30.37 -13.17 -13.21
CA TRP A 77 -30.07 -12.37 -12.02
C TRP A 77 -31.09 -12.61 -10.90
N ARG A 78 -32.39 -12.62 -11.25
CA ARG A 78 -33.50 -12.83 -10.30
C ARG A 78 -33.68 -14.29 -9.87
N SER A 79 -33.25 -15.26 -10.67
CA SER A 79 -33.45 -16.69 -10.39
C SER A 79 -32.38 -17.30 -9.46
N GLY A 80 -31.62 -16.48 -8.74
CA GLY A 80 -30.63 -16.95 -7.77
C GLY A 80 -29.19 -17.04 -8.28
N PHE A 81 -28.90 -16.58 -9.52
CA PHE A 81 -27.52 -16.48 -10.02
C PHE A 81 -26.64 -15.65 -9.07
N VAL A 82 -27.19 -14.56 -8.53
CA VAL A 82 -26.53 -13.72 -7.51
C VAL A 82 -26.10 -14.52 -6.29
N ALA A 83 -27.01 -15.34 -5.75
CA ALA A 83 -26.73 -16.15 -4.56
C ALA A 83 -25.64 -17.19 -4.85
N VAL A 84 -25.59 -17.73 -6.07
CA VAL A 84 -24.53 -18.66 -6.49
C VAL A 84 -23.19 -17.95 -6.65
N LEU A 85 -23.19 -16.75 -7.23
CA LEU A 85 -21.99 -15.93 -7.37
C LEU A 85 -21.42 -15.55 -6.00
N GLU A 86 -22.27 -15.05 -5.12
CA GLU A 86 -21.91 -14.71 -3.74
C GLU A 86 -21.38 -15.92 -2.98
N GLN A 87 -22.11 -17.05 -3.01
CA GLN A 87 -21.69 -18.28 -2.35
C GLN A 87 -20.40 -18.84 -2.95
N GLY A 88 -20.19 -18.70 -4.26
CA GLY A 88 -18.97 -19.09 -4.94
C GLY A 88 -17.77 -18.23 -4.53
N ILE A 89 -17.94 -16.91 -4.37
CA ILE A 89 -16.87 -16.04 -3.86
C ILE A 89 -16.60 -16.35 -2.38
N ARG A 90 -17.63 -16.45 -1.53
CA ARG A 90 -17.48 -16.82 -0.10
C ARG A 90 -16.75 -18.15 0.06
N ASN A 91 -17.10 -19.13 -0.76
CA ASN A 91 -16.50 -20.46 -0.69
C ASN A 91 -15.24 -20.65 -1.54
N SER A 92 -14.79 -19.65 -2.29
CA SER A 92 -13.46 -19.69 -2.90
C SER A 92 -12.34 -19.73 -1.85
N TYR A 93 -12.69 -19.67 -0.55
CA TYR A 93 -11.97 -20.18 0.62
C TYR A 93 -10.47 -19.87 0.61
N LEU A 94 -10.16 -18.58 0.63
CA LEU A 94 -8.94 -18.09 1.27
C LEU A 94 -9.12 -18.03 2.81
N CYS A 95 -10.37 -18.09 3.29
CA CYS A 95 -10.77 -18.12 4.70
C CYS A 95 -10.40 -19.43 5.40
N GLY A 96 -9.17 -19.55 5.89
CA GLY A 96 -8.72 -20.71 6.66
C GLY A 96 -7.29 -21.14 6.39
N PHE A 97 -6.64 -20.53 5.39
CA PHE A 97 -5.22 -20.74 5.14
C PHE A 97 -4.37 -19.79 5.97
N THR A 98 -3.28 -20.31 6.53
CA THR A 98 -2.22 -19.47 7.07
C THR A 98 -1.45 -18.84 5.92
N HIS A 99 -0.81 -17.70 6.20
CA HIS A 99 0.12 -17.02 5.31
C HIS A 99 1.07 -17.98 4.55
N GLU A 100 1.65 -18.95 5.26
CA GLU A 100 2.60 -19.90 4.70
C GLU A 100 1.97 -20.81 3.63
N GLN A 101 0.68 -21.13 3.75
CA GLN A 101 -0.03 -21.97 2.79
C GLN A 101 -0.39 -21.22 1.50
N LEU A 102 -0.61 -19.91 1.57
CA LEU A 102 -0.84 -19.06 0.40
C LEU A 102 0.46 -18.80 -0.37
N VAL A 103 1.54 -18.47 0.34
CA VAL A 103 2.85 -18.13 -0.26
C VAL A 103 3.56 -19.36 -0.84
N THR A 104 3.44 -20.53 -0.22
CA THR A 104 4.09 -21.76 -0.72
C THR A 104 3.39 -22.37 -1.94
N ALA A 105 2.34 -21.73 -2.46
CA ALA A 105 1.56 -22.22 -3.60
C ALA A 105 1.16 -23.69 -3.46
N GLN A 106 0.83 -24.16 -2.25
CA GLN A 106 0.37 -25.54 -2.06
C GLN A 106 -0.98 -25.82 -2.75
N ASN A 107 -1.65 -24.79 -3.28
CA ASN A 107 -2.90 -24.96 -4.02
C ASN A 107 -3.17 -23.86 -5.09
N PRO A 108 -2.39 -23.79 -6.18
CA PRO A 108 -2.60 -22.82 -7.27
C PRO A 108 -4.01 -22.92 -7.88
N ARG A 109 -4.65 -24.10 -7.78
CA ARG A 109 -6.01 -24.33 -8.24
C ARG A 109 -7.03 -23.43 -7.54
N ARG A 110 -6.87 -23.19 -6.24
CA ARG A 110 -7.80 -22.33 -5.47
C ARG A 110 -7.62 -20.85 -5.78
N VAL A 111 -6.38 -20.39 -5.96
CA VAL A 111 -6.09 -19.01 -6.41
C VAL A 111 -6.69 -18.77 -7.79
N GLY A 112 -6.51 -19.71 -8.72
CA GLY A 112 -7.14 -19.66 -10.05
C GLY A 112 -8.68 -19.63 -9.98
N ARG A 113 -9.30 -20.42 -9.10
CA ARG A 113 -10.76 -20.37 -8.87
C ARG A 113 -11.22 -19.04 -8.26
N CYS A 114 -10.44 -18.44 -7.38
CA CYS A 114 -10.77 -17.13 -6.81
C CYS A 114 -10.71 -16.03 -7.89
N ALA A 115 -9.63 -15.99 -8.68
CA ALA A 115 -9.48 -15.07 -9.80
C ALA A 115 -10.64 -15.22 -10.82
N LEU A 116 -10.99 -16.47 -11.14
CA LEU A 116 -12.16 -16.80 -11.97
C LEU A 116 -13.47 -16.21 -11.46
N MET A 117 -13.78 -16.44 -10.19
CA MET A 117 -15.03 -15.98 -9.58
C MET A 117 -15.08 -14.45 -9.54
N LEU A 118 -13.93 -13.81 -9.31
CA LEU A 118 -13.81 -12.36 -9.36
C LEU A 118 -13.97 -11.82 -10.79
N ASP A 119 -13.37 -12.44 -11.81
CA ASP A 119 -13.56 -12.03 -13.22
C ASP A 119 -15.03 -12.14 -13.67
N LEU A 120 -15.71 -13.23 -13.28
CA LEU A 120 -17.13 -13.36 -13.55
C LEU A 120 -17.95 -12.31 -12.81
N PHE A 121 -17.60 -12.05 -11.55
CA PHE A 121 -18.22 -11.00 -10.76
C PHE A 121 -18.06 -9.63 -11.42
N LEU A 122 -16.87 -9.31 -11.93
CA LEU A 122 -16.60 -8.06 -12.66
C LEU A 122 -17.47 -7.93 -13.91
N ALA A 123 -17.60 -9.00 -14.70
CA ALA A 123 -18.46 -8.98 -15.88
C ALA A 123 -19.94 -8.74 -15.53
N CYS A 124 -20.40 -9.34 -14.43
CA CYS A 124 -21.74 -9.10 -13.90
C CYS A 124 -21.91 -7.65 -13.45
N ALA A 125 -20.91 -7.11 -12.75
CA ALA A 125 -20.92 -5.76 -12.24
C ALA A 125 -20.94 -4.72 -13.35
N GLU A 126 -20.08 -4.86 -14.37
CA GLU A 126 -20.09 -4.01 -15.57
C GLU A 126 -21.46 -4.01 -16.25
N ARG A 127 -22.10 -5.19 -16.34
CA ARG A 127 -23.44 -5.32 -16.92
C ARG A 127 -24.50 -4.60 -16.08
N VAL A 128 -24.48 -4.77 -14.76
CA VAL A 128 -25.40 -4.10 -13.83
C VAL A 128 -25.26 -2.58 -13.90
N LEU A 129 -24.02 -2.07 -13.93
CA LEU A 129 -23.80 -0.62 -14.03
C LEU A 129 -24.31 -0.06 -15.36
N SER A 130 -24.14 -0.82 -16.45
CA SER A 130 -24.68 -0.44 -17.75
C SER A 130 -26.22 -0.43 -17.81
N SER A 131 -26.91 -1.22 -16.96
CA SER A 131 -28.38 -1.38 -16.99
C SER A 131 -29.12 -0.19 -16.35
N LYS A 132 -28.43 0.65 -15.56
CA LYS A 132 -28.99 1.78 -14.79
C LYS A 132 -30.12 1.39 -13.82
N HIS A 133 -30.25 0.12 -13.47
CA HIS A 133 -31.26 -0.34 -12.51
C HIS A 133 -30.74 -0.28 -11.07
N GLN A 134 -31.28 0.66 -10.28
CA GLN A 134 -30.84 0.88 -8.90
C GLN A 134 -30.96 -0.35 -7.98
N GLU A 135 -31.97 -1.19 -8.18
CA GLU A 135 -32.13 -2.42 -7.37
C GLU A 135 -30.98 -3.41 -7.60
N GLU A 136 -30.53 -3.57 -8.85
CA GLU A 136 -29.42 -4.46 -9.19
C GLU A 136 -28.09 -3.91 -8.65
N VAL A 137 -27.90 -2.59 -8.73
CA VAL A 137 -26.72 -1.91 -8.18
C VAL A 137 -26.64 -2.07 -6.67
N SER A 138 -27.76 -1.94 -5.94
CA SER A 138 -27.78 -2.15 -4.48
C SER A 138 -27.40 -3.58 -4.10
N VAL A 139 -27.89 -4.58 -4.83
CA VAL A 139 -27.52 -5.99 -4.62
C VAL A 139 -26.03 -6.21 -4.90
N LEU A 140 -25.52 -5.64 -5.99
CA LEU A 140 -24.10 -5.69 -6.33
C LEU A 140 -23.22 -5.06 -5.23
N LEU A 141 -23.61 -3.90 -4.72
CA LEU A 141 -22.92 -3.20 -3.63
C LEU A 141 -22.86 -4.04 -2.35
N ASN A 142 -23.95 -4.75 -2.00
CA ASN A 142 -23.95 -5.65 -0.85
C ASN A 142 -22.97 -6.82 -1.03
N ILE A 143 -22.91 -7.42 -2.22
CA ILE A 143 -21.95 -8.51 -2.50
C ILE A 143 -20.51 -7.98 -2.46
N LEU A 144 -20.26 -6.80 -3.03
CA LEU A 144 -18.97 -6.13 -2.92
C LEU A 144 -18.57 -6.01 -1.46
N GLN A 145 -19.43 -5.38 -0.66
CA GLN A 145 -19.20 -5.03 0.73
C GLN A 145 -19.05 -6.23 1.67
N ASP A 146 -19.90 -7.24 1.54
CA ASP A 146 -19.91 -8.36 2.49
C ASP A 146 -18.95 -9.48 2.09
N THR A 147 -18.75 -9.67 0.79
CA THR A 147 -18.11 -10.87 0.26
C THR A 147 -16.77 -10.55 -0.39
N VAL A 148 -16.72 -9.62 -1.33
CA VAL A 148 -15.48 -9.30 -2.05
C VAL A 148 -14.50 -8.59 -1.12
N VAL A 149 -14.97 -7.59 -0.35
CA VAL A 149 -14.18 -6.91 0.68
C VAL A 149 -13.61 -7.90 1.69
N GLY A 150 -14.41 -8.85 2.16
CA GLY A 150 -13.96 -9.87 3.12
C GLY A 150 -12.82 -10.74 2.58
N VAL A 151 -12.83 -11.01 1.28
CA VAL A 151 -11.73 -11.71 0.57
C VAL A 151 -10.50 -10.80 0.45
N PHE A 152 -10.68 -9.53 0.08
CA PHE A 152 -9.59 -8.55 -0.03
C PHE A 152 -8.85 -8.33 1.28
N VAL A 153 -9.59 -8.03 2.35
CA VAL A 153 -9.01 -7.80 3.68
C VAL A 153 -8.17 -9.00 4.10
N LYS A 154 -8.60 -10.23 3.78
CA LYS A 154 -7.85 -11.46 4.10
C LYS A 154 -6.65 -11.68 3.20
N LEU A 155 -6.75 -11.41 1.90
CA LEU A 155 -5.61 -11.46 0.98
C LEU A 155 -4.54 -10.42 1.35
N TRP A 156 -4.97 -9.28 1.90
CA TRP A 156 -4.11 -8.16 2.22
C TRP A 156 -3.60 -8.13 3.68
N ASP A 157 -4.28 -8.80 4.61
CA ASP A 157 -3.78 -9.07 5.97
C ASP A 157 -2.68 -10.17 5.99
N VAL A 158 -2.41 -10.79 4.83
CA VAL A 158 -1.21 -11.60 4.64
C VAL A 158 -0.01 -10.66 4.73
N ARG A 159 0.72 -10.76 5.84
CA ARG A 159 1.83 -9.91 6.33
C ARG A 159 3.08 -9.80 5.42
N ASP A 160 2.92 -9.90 4.11
CA ASP A 160 4.03 -9.88 3.17
C ASP A 160 3.64 -9.19 1.84
N PRO A 161 4.13 -7.96 1.57
CA PRO A 161 3.90 -7.26 0.30
C PRO A 161 4.51 -7.98 -0.92
N PHE A 162 5.31 -9.04 -0.72
CA PHE A 162 5.94 -9.79 -1.81
C PHE A 162 4.96 -10.48 -2.77
N LEU A 163 3.73 -10.80 -2.36
CA LEU A 163 2.73 -11.36 -3.29
C LEU A 163 2.23 -10.33 -4.32
N ILE A 164 2.49 -9.03 -4.09
CA ILE A 164 1.87 -7.92 -4.83
C ILE A 164 2.90 -6.99 -5.48
N ALA A 165 4.08 -6.86 -4.87
CA ALA A 165 5.07 -5.86 -5.26
C ALA A 165 6.09 -6.29 -6.33
N GLN A 166 5.99 -7.47 -6.96
CA GLN A 166 6.86 -7.76 -8.12
C GLN A 166 6.21 -7.26 -9.42
N PRO A 167 6.72 -6.18 -10.04
CA PRO A 167 6.28 -5.81 -11.36
C PRO A 167 6.75 -6.89 -12.33
N ALA A 168 5.91 -7.19 -13.33
CA ALA A 168 6.18 -8.14 -14.41
C ALA A 168 7.46 -7.87 -15.23
N SER A 169 8.23 -6.81 -14.92
CA SER A 169 9.44 -6.45 -15.66
C SER A 169 10.64 -7.38 -15.42
N SER A 170 10.58 -8.32 -14.47
CA SER A 170 11.70 -9.26 -14.22
C SER A 170 11.43 -10.72 -14.54
N VAL A 171 10.21 -11.08 -14.98
CA VAL A 171 9.92 -12.44 -15.47
C VAL A 171 9.91 -12.36 -16.99
N ASP A 172 10.99 -12.83 -17.61
CA ASP A 172 11.09 -12.92 -19.07
C ASP A 172 9.86 -13.64 -19.63
N ALA A 173 8.97 -12.89 -20.28
CA ALA A 173 7.76 -13.38 -20.96
C ALA A 173 8.05 -14.37 -22.12
N ARG A 174 9.31 -14.79 -22.29
CA ARG A 174 9.76 -15.73 -23.31
C ARG A 174 9.72 -17.20 -22.85
N ASN A 175 9.65 -17.46 -21.55
CA ASN A 175 9.46 -18.83 -21.04
C ASN A 175 7.98 -19.07 -20.69
N ASN A 176 7.16 -19.18 -21.75
CA ASN A 176 5.74 -19.56 -21.71
C ASN A 176 5.55 -21.03 -21.28
N SER A 177 5.91 -21.40 -20.04
CA SER A 177 5.26 -22.56 -19.44
C SER A 177 3.97 -22.07 -18.78
N SER A 178 2.84 -22.45 -19.38
CA SER A 178 1.49 -22.13 -18.88
C SER A 178 1.28 -22.51 -17.41
N ASN A 179 2.10 -23.44 -16.89
CA ASN A 179 1.90 -24.07 -15.59
C ASN A 179 2.69 -23.42 -14.46
N HIS A 180 3.33 -22.25 -14.66
CA HIS A 180 4.06 -21.60 -13.59
C HIS A 180 3.10 -20.95 -12.58
N PRO A 181 3.18 -21.26 -11.26
CA PRO A 181 2.27 -20.73 -10.23
C PRO A 181 2.14 -19.20 -10.21
N MET A 182 3.18 -18.49 -10.65
CA MET A 182 3.19 -17.02 -10.75
C MET A 182 2.18 -16.46 -11.77
N ASN A 183 1.78 -17.23 -12.78
CA ASN A 183 0.79 -16.78 -13.76
C ASN A 183 -0.60 -16.59 -13.12
N TYR A 184 -0.97 -17.41 -12.14
CA TYR A 184 -2.25 -17.27 -11.42
C TYR A 184 -2.27 -16.07 -10.48
N LEU A 185 -1.13 -15.77 -9.83
CA LEU A 185 -0.99 -14.56 -9.02
C LEU A 185 -1.06 -13.31 -9.89
N TYR A 186 -0.45 -13.33 -11.08
CA TYR A 186 -0.59 -12.27 -12.06
C TYR A 186 -2.03 -12.08 -12.54
N GLY A 187 -2.73 -13.17 -12.85
CA GLY A 187 -4.16 -13.13 -13.19
C GLY A 187 -4.99 -12.49 -12.08
N LEU A 188 -4.74 -12.89 -10.83
CA LEU A 188 -5.40 -12.28 -9.68
C LEU A 188 -5.13 -10.77 -9.62
N HIS A 189 -3.88 -10.31 -9.78
CA HIS A 189 -3.56 -8.87 -9.80
C HIS A 189 -4.34 -8.08 -10.84
N VAL A 190 -4.39 -8.58 -12.08
CA VAL A 190 -5.16 -7.94 -13.15
C VAL A 190 -6.64 -7.87 -12.78
N THR A 191 -7.18 -8.90 -12.16
CA THR A 191 -8.57 -8.93 -11.68
C THR A 191 -8.79 -7.94 -10.52
N LEU A 192 -7.86 -7.82 -9.57
CA LEU A 192 -7.96 -6.85 -8.47
C LEU A 192 -7.88 -5.40 -8.99
N ASP A 193 -7.07 -5.15 -10.02
CA ASP A 193 -6.96 -3.82 -10.66
C ASP A 193 -8.27 -3.43 -11.35
N LYS A 194 -8.84 -4.33 -12.16
CA LYS A 194 -10.17 -4.14 -12.77
C LYS A 194 -11.26 -3.92 -11.74
N LEU A 195 -11.16 -4.57 -10.58
CA LEU A 195 -12.09 -4.35 -9.48
C LEU A 195 -11.93 -2.97 -8.85
N GLY A 196 -10.71 -2.47 -8.73
CA GLY A 196 -10.46 -1.07 -8.38
C GLY A 196 -11.16 -0.10 -9.34
N ASP A 197 -10.96 -0.28 -10.63
CA ASP A 197 -11.59 0.53 -11.69
C ASP A 197 -13.12 0.47 -11.65
N LEU A 198 -13.67 -0.73 -11.45
CA LEU A 198 -15.10 -0.93 -11.28
C LEU A 198 -15.61 -0.16 -10.06
N MET A 199 -14.95 -0.29 -8.90
CA MET A 199 -15.35 0.42 -7.69
C MET A 199 -15.32 1.94 -7.91
N ILE A 200 -14.27 2.46 -8.53
CA ILE A 200 -14.18 3.88 -8.91
C ILE A 200 -15.37 4.28 -9.78
N THR A 201 -15.72 3.46 -10.77
CA THR A 201 -16.87 3.70 -11.66
C THR A 201 -18.18 3.77 -10.86
N VAL A 202 -18.44 2.76 -10.02
CA VAL A 202 -19.63 2.70 -9.14
C VAL A 202 -19.75 3.96 -8.28
N LEU A 203 -18.64 4.37 -7.66
CA LEU A 203 -18.59 5.55 -6.79
C LEU A 203 -18.83 6.85 -7.58
N SER A 204 -18.29 6.93 -8.79
CA SER A 204 -18.41 8.12 -9.63
C SER A 204 -19.81 8.30 -10.22
N GLU A 205 -20.47 7.21 -10.60
CA GLU A 205 -21.79 7.20 -11.25
C GLU A 205 -22.93 7.23 -10.24
N HIS A 206 -22.69 6.74 -9.03
CA HIS A 206 -23.72 6.64 -7.99
C HIS A 206 -23.38 7.41 -6.71
N ARG A 207 -23.03 8.69 -6.87
CA ARG A 207 -22.75 9.62 -5.75
C ARG A 207 -23.87 9.75 -4.72
N ASN A 208 -25.09 9.35 -5.07
CA ASN A 208 -26.27 9.40 -4.20
C ASN A 208 -26.41 8.17 -3.28
N PHE A 209 -25.56 7.15 -3.40
CA PHE A 209 -25.54 6.09 -2.40
C PHE A 209 -24.91 6.60 -1.11
N ASP A 210 -25.61 6.34 -0.02
CA ASP A 210 -25.09 6.54 1.30
C ASP A 210 -24.09 5.42 1.60
N PHE A 211 -22.79 5.72 1.51
CA PHE A 211 -21.72 4.77 1.87
C PHE A 211 -21.41 4.78 3.36
N ILE A 212 -22.27 5.36 4.21
CA ILE A 212 -22.14 5.29 5.66
C ILE A 212 -22.06 3.83 6.09
N ASN A 213 -20.91 3.44 6.67
CA ASN A 213 -20.52 2.08 7.07
C ASN A 213 -20.14 1.12 5.93
N SER A 214 -19.87 1.61 4.72
CA SER A 214 -19.30 0.78 3.66
C SER A 214 -17.79 0.62 3.81
N HIS A 215 -17.28 -0.59 3.52
CA HIS A 215 -15.85 -0.87 3.39
C HIS A 215 -15.31 -0.61 1.97
N ILE A 216 -16.20 -0.28 1.03
CA ILE A 216 -15.84 0.02 -0.35
C ILE A 216 -14.79 1.13 -0.39
N PRO A 217 -14.89 2.21 0.41
CA PRO A 217 -13.91 3.27 0.30
C PRO A 217 -12.47 2.91 0.69
N HIS A 218 -12.37 2.12 1.74
CA HIS A 218 -11.10 1.59 2.26
C HIS A 218 -10.35 0.80 1.20
N ILE A 219 -11.08 -0.04 0.49
CA ILE A 219 -10.49 -0.93 -0.51
C ILE A 219 -10.13 -0.20 -1.78
N SER A 220 -10.94 0.76 -2.25
CA SER A 220 -10.52 1.55 -3.41
C SER A 220 -9.25 2.34 -3.10
N LEU A 221 -9.08 2.86 -1.88
CA LEU A 221 -7.83 3.50 -1.46
C LEU A 221 -6.66 2.50 -1.44
N VAL A 222 -6.84 1.30 -0.88
CA VAL A 222 -5.80 0.26 -0.85
C VAL A 222 -5.43 -0.17 -2.27
N ILE A 223 -6.41 -0.43 -3.14
CA ILE A 223 -6.15 -0.77 -4.54
C ILE A 223 -5.42 0.39 -5.23
N TRP A 224 -5.82 1.64 -4.99
CA TRP A 224 -5.17 2.80 -5.59
C TRP A 224 -3.72 3.02 -5.11
N LEU A 225 -3.46 2.86 -3.81
CA LEU A 225 -2.12 2.99 -3.23
C LEU A 225 -1.15 1.94 -3.77
N HIS A 226 -1.66 0.77 -4.15
CA HIS A 226 -0.84 -0.39 -4.49
C HIS A 226 -0.94 -0.82 -5.96
N SER A 227 -1.83 -0.22 -6.76
CA SER A 227 -1.89 -0.43 -8.20
C SER A 227 -0.82 0.41 -8.90
N PRO A 228 0.17 -0.22 -9.57
CA PRO A 228 1.16 0.51 -10.35
C PRO A 228 0.57 1.15 -11.62
N VAL A 229 -0.68 0.82 -11.98
CA VAL A 229 -1.34 1.24 -13.23
C VAL A 229 -2.43 2.28 -12.98
N ALA A 230 -3.03 2.32 -11.79
CA ALA A 230 -4.09 3.27 -11.46
C ALA A 230 -3.63 4.69 -11.75
N LYS A 231 -4.24 5.41 -12.71
CA LYS A 231 -3.85 6.79 -13.02
C LYS A 231 -4.25 7.72 -11.86
N PRO A 232 -3.54 8.84 -11.62
CA PRO A 232 -4.05 9.88 -10.74
C PRO A 232 -5.37 10.37 -11.33
N LEU A 233 -6.48 10.05 -10.66
CA LEU A 233 -7.78 10.61 -10.97
C LEU A 233 -7.70 12.08 -10.56
N ARG A 234 -7.55 12.97 -11.56
CA ARG A 234 -7.32 14.41 -11.37
C ARG A 234 -8.56 15.20 -10.93
N ASP A 235 -9.65 14.53 -10.64
CA ASP A 235 -10.94 15.14 -10.30
C ASP A 235 -11.31 14.88 -8.83
N PRO A 236 -12.30 15.61 -8.26
CA PRO A 236 -12.60 15.58 -6.83
C PRO A 236 -13.44 14.39 -6.28
N PRO A 237 -13.70 13.24 -6.96
CA PRO A 237 -14.46 12.15 -6.35
C PRO A 237 -13.89 11.66 -5.03
N TRP A 238 -12.57 11.68 -4.85
CA TRP A 238 -11.93 11.21 -3.61
C TRP A 238 -12.30 12.05 -2.39
N VAL A 239 -12.44 13.38 -2.53
CA VAL A 239 -12.84 14.23 -1.42
C VAL A 239 -14.24 13.85 -0.95
N GLU A 240 -15.23 13.85 -1.85
CA GLU A 240 -16.62 13.44 -1.55
C GLU A 240 -16.70 11.99 -1.02
N PHE A 241 -15.88 11.12 -1.58
CA PHE A 241 -15.79 9.70 -1.21
C PHE A 241 -15.23 9.46 0.19
N PHE A 242 -14.11 10.11 0.57
CA PHE A 242 -13.55 10.01 1.91
C PHE A 242 -14.43 10.73 2.93
N CYS A 243 -15.16 11.78 2.53
CA CYS A 243 -16.23 12.34 3.34
C CYS A 243 -17.33 11.31 3.63
N SER A 244 -17.71 10.48 2.64
CA SER A 244 -18.69 9.41 2.85
C SER A 244 -18.14 8.24 3.68
N ALA A 245 -16.83 7.97 3.60
CA ALA A 245 -16.14 6.94 4.38
C ALA A 245 -15.99 7.30 5.87
N ASP A 246 -15.71 8.57 6.18
CA ASP A 246 -15.53 9.13 7.54
C ASP A 246 -16.84 9.17 8.37
N LEU A 247 -17.99 9.14 7.68
CA LEU A 247 -19.30 8.99 8.33
C LEU A 247 -19.59 7.54 8.76
N GLY A 248 -18.76 6.55 8.37
CA GLY A 248 -18.87 5.14 8.75
C GLY A 248 -17.98 4.74 9.95
N PHE A 249 -18.57 4.17 11.00
CA PHE A 249 -17.96 3.96 12.33
C PHE A 249 -16.74 3.01 12.41
N VAL A 250 -16.41 2.27 11.35
CA VAL A 250 -15.38 1.20 11.36
C VAL A 250 -14.12 1.62 10.59
N GLY A 251 -14.17 2.75 9.89
CA GLY A 251 -13.25 3.03 8.83
C GLY A 251 -11.95 3.73 9.21
N ASP A 252 -12.02 4.72 10.12
CA ASP A 252 -10.94 5.69 10.31
C ASP A 252 -9.67 5.04 10.86
N GLU A 253 -9.83 4.12 11.82
CA GLU A 253 -8.69 3.45 12.44
C GLU A 253 -8.06 2.44 11.49
N GLN A 254 -8.82 1.73 10.67
CA GLN A 254 -8.28 0.72 9.76
C GLN A 254 -7.58 1.35 8.55
N VAL A 255 -8.11 2.42 7.95
CA VAL A 255 -7.40 3.18 6.90
C VAL A 255 -6.14 3.78 7.46
N ALA A 256 -6.25 4.48 8.59
CA ALA A 256 -5.09 5.09 9.20
C ALA A 256 -4.06 4.01 9.51
N GLN A 257 -4.42 2.90 10.15
CA GLN A 257 -3.49 1.81 10.42
C GLN A 257 -2.89 1.18 9.15
N GLY A 258 -3.67 1.03 8.07
CA GLY A 258 -3.18 0.57 6.77
C GLY A 258 -2.14 1.51 6.16
N ILE A 259 -2.42 2.81 6.12
CA ILE A 259 -1.48 3.83 5.65
C ILE A 259 -0.24 3.90 6.55
N LEU A 260 -0.42 3.86 7.88
CA LEU A 260 0.69 3.85 8.83
C LEU A 260 1.56 2.60 8.66
N ARG A 261 0.97 1.44 8.39
CA ARG A 261 1.66 0.20 8.05
C ARG A 261 2.45 0.38 6.76
N ASP A 262 1.83 0.88 5.70
CA ASP A 262 2.46 1.00 4.38
C ASP A 262 3.58 2.07 4.38
N LEU A 263 3.39 3.18 5.10
CA LEU A 263 4.44 4.16 5.43
C LEU A 263 5.50 3.57 6.40
N GLY A 264 5.24 2.47 7.08
CA GLY A 264 6.19 1.74 7.92
C GLY A 264 7.00 0.70 7.16
N GLU A 265 6.40 0.06 6.15
CA GLU A 265 6.89 -1.13 5.43
C GLU A 265 7.66 -0.83 4.14
N GLU A 266 7.88 0.45 3.81
CA GLU A 266 8.70 0.88 2.65
C GLU A 266 8.03 0.66 1.27
N THR A 267 6.74 0.29 1.23
CA THR A 267 5.99 0.04 -0.02
C THR A 267 5.46 1.31 -0.67
N VAL A 268 5.05 2.31 0.11
CA VAL A 268 4.57 3.62 -0.38
C VAL A 268 5.72 4.63 -0.31
N VAL A 269 6.69 4.49 -1.21
CA VAL A 269 7.74 5.48 -1.43
C VAL A 269 7.88 5.66 -2.95
N ASP A 270 6.93 6.38 -3.54
CA ASP A 270 6.93 6.73 -4.95
C ASP A 270 6.60 8.23 -5.16
N ASP A 271 6.47 8.64 -6.41
CA ASP A 271 6.18 10.02 -6.79
C ASP A 271 4.80 10.51 -6.31
N ARG A 272 3.93 9.62 -5.80
CA ARG A 272 2.58 9.96 -5.33
C ARG A 272 2.49 10.27 -3.86
N LEU A 273 3.56 10.06 -3.09
CA LEU A 273 3.56 10.39 -1.66
C LEU A 273 3.19 11.86 -1.41
N ALA A 274 3.62 12.78 -2.28
CA ALA A 274 3.24 14.19 -2.21
C ALA A 274 1.72 14.40 -2.40
N GLU A 275 1.11 13.70 -3.36
CA GLU A 275 -0.34 13.78 -3.64
C GLU A 275 -1.14 13.24 -2.45
N VAL A 276 -0.74 12.08 -1.90
CA VAL A 276 -1.35 11.49 -0.71
C VAL A 276 -1.30 12.46 0.47
N LEU A 277 -0.14 13.06 0.72
CA LEU A 277 0.03 14.00 1.83
C LEU A 277 -0.76 15.27 1.63
N ASN A 278 -0.75 15.87 0.43
CA ASN A 278 -1.53 17.08 0.13
C ASN A 278 -3.03 16.82 0.34
N PHE A 279 -3.52 15.68 -0.13
CA PHE A 279 -4.89 15.24 0.10
C PHE A 279 -5.23 15.18 1.60
N PHE A 280 -4.37 14.58 2.44
CA PHE A 280 -4.58 14.56 3.89
C PHE A 280 -4.59 15.95 4.52
N GLY A 281 -3.80 16.87 3.98
CA GLY A 281 -3.81 18.27 4.40
C GLY A 281 -5.15 18.94 4.16
N GLU A 282 -5.61 18.87 2.91
CA GLU A 282 -6.91 19.42 2.49
C GLU A 282 -8.05 18.80 3.29
N TRP A 283 -8.00 17.47 3.52
CA TRP A 283 -8.95 16.77 4.36
C TRP A 283 -8.95 17.32 5.79
N GLN A 284 -7.80 17.46 6.44
CA GLN A 284 -7.72 18.01 7.80
C GLN A 284 -8.24 19.45 7.91
N ASP A 285 -8.06 20.26 6.87
CA ASP A 285 -8.52 21.65 6.85
C ASP A 285 -10.05 21.74 6.68
N MET A 286 -10.65 20.89 5.83
CA MET A 286 -12.11 20.81 5.71
C MET A 286 -12.78 20.40 7.03
N TYR A 287 -12.14 19.53 7.80
CA TYR A 287 -12.70 18.96 9.03
C TYR A 287 -12.27 19.64 10.33
N ALA A 288 -11.44 20.68 10.26
CA ALA A 288 -10.95 21.42 11.42
C ALA A 288 -12.07 22.04 12.28
N GLY A 289 -13.29 22.18 11.75
CA GLY A 289 -14.47 22.69 12.46
C GLY A 289 -15.46 21.64 13.00
N ALA A 290 -15.33 20.36 12.62
CA ALA A 290 -16.44 19.39 12.79
C ALA A 290 -16.26 18.35 13.92
N ARG A 291 -15.03 18.07 14.39
CA ARG A 291 -14.78 17.08 15.47
C ARG A 291 -13.54 17.45 16.31
N GLU A 292 -13.55 17.01 17.57
CA GLU A 292 -12.33 16.94 18.39
C GLU A 292 -11.27 16.15 17.61
N SER A 293 -10.11 16.77 17.38
CA SER A 293 -9.01 16.23 16.59
C SER A 293 -8.73 14.76 16.93
N LEU A 294 -8.91 13.86 15.96
CA LEU A 294 -8.57 12.45 16.10
C LEU A 294 -7.10 12.30 16.57
N PRO A 295 -6.80 11.41 17.54
CA PRO A 295 -5.46 11.23 18.13
C PRO A 295 -4.42 10.61 17.18
N LEU A 296 -4.71 10.54 15.89
CA LEU A 296 -3.83 10.02 14.83
C LEU A 296 -2.62 10.91 14.55
N GLU A 297 -2.66 12.17 14.98
CA GLU A 297 -1.71 13.23 14.65
C GLU A 297 -0.23 12.88 14.90
N PRO A 298 0.21 12.33 16.06
CA PRO A 298 1.64 12.15 16.33
C PRO A 298 2.23 10.92 15.62
N ARG A 299 1.42 9.86 15.47
CA ARG A 299 1.82 8.65 14.74
C ARG A 299 1.90 8.98 13.26
N PHE A 300 0.85 9.56 12.68
CA PHE A 300 0.80 9.95 11.28
C PHE A 300 1.98 10.86 10.91
N ALA A 301 2.25 11.89 11.72
CA ALA A 301 3.44 12.72 11.59
C ALA A 301 4.73 11.88 11.52
N SER A 302 4.92 10.94 12.44
CA SER A 302 6.13 10.11 12.50
C SER A 302 6.31 9.24 11.25
N TYR A 303 5.23 8.68 10.71
CA TYR A 303 5.27 7.84 9.52
C TYR A 303 5.46 8.66 8.24
N CYS A 304 4.80 9.82 8.12
CA CYS A 304 5.01 10.76 7.02
C CYS A 304 6.47 11.24 6.99
N LEU A 305 7.04 11.54 8.16
CA LEU A 305 8.45 11.89 8.29
C LEU A 305 9.38 10.75 7.90
N GLY A 306 9.04 9.52 8.28
CA GLY A 306 9.75 8.32 7.86
C GLY A 306 9.74 8.15 6.34
N ALA A 307 8.57 8.28 5.71
CA ALA A 307 8.39 8.13 4.28
C ALA A 307 9.08 9.22 3.47
N ALA A 308 8.88 10.49 3.82
CA ALA A 308 9.56 11.61 3.18
C ALA A 308 11.09 11.49 3.31
N ARG A 309 11.59 11.12 4.49
CA ARG A 309 13.03 10.86 4.68
C ARG A 309 13.53 9.73 3.78
N ARG A 310 12.79 8.63 3.64
CA ARG A 310 13.17 7.52 2.75
C ARG A 310 13.21 7.97 1.29
N GLN A 311 12.18 8.69 0.82
CA GLN A 311 12.14 9.22 -0.54
C GLN A 311 13.37 10.10 -0.84
N LEU A 312 13.71 10.99 0.10
CA LEU A 312 14.90 11.84 0.00
C LEU A 312 16.22 11.05 0.01
N CYS A 313 16.30 9.98 0.81
CA CYS A 313 17.50 9.15 0.92
C CYS A 313 17.71 8.21 -0.27
N GLN A 314 16.66 7.86 -1.04
CA GLN A 314 16.77 6.98 -2.20
C GLN A 314 17.57 7.61 -3.36
N GLY A 315 17.82 8.93 -3.32
CA GLY A 315 19.02 9.58 -3.83
C GLY A 315 19.36 9.49 -5.33
N ASN A 316 18.63 8.73 -6.15
CA ASN A 316 19.10 8.42 -7.51
C ASN A 316 18.00 8.18 -8.56
N ARG A 317 16.72 8.32 -8.23
CA ARG A 317 15.62 8.12 -9.22
C ARG A 317 14.48 9.12 -9.16
N ALA A 318 14.23 9.75 -8.01
CA ALA A 318 13.18 10.74 -7.89
C ALA A 318 13.67 12.10 -8.40
N GLU A 319 12.87 12.73 -9.24
CA GLU A 319 13.08 14.12 -9.67
C GLU A 319 13.11 15.02 -8.41
N PRO A 320 14.10 15.92 -8.25
CA PRO A 320 14.23 16.78 -7.06
C PRO A 320 12.95 17.56 -6.71
N THR A 321 12.16 17.90 -7.73
CA THR A 321 10.80 18.47 -7.68
C THR A 321 9.85 17.63 -6.82
N GLY A 322 9.78 16.32 -7.04
CA GLY A 322 8.90 15.42 -6.29
C GLY A 322 9.27 15.34 -4.81
N SER A 323 10.56 15.25 -4.51
CA SER A 323 11.08 15.27 -3.12
C SER A 323 10.75 16.57 -2.38
N ILE A 324 10.85 17.72 -3.08
CA ILE A 324 10.47 19.03 -2.53
C ILE A 324 8.96 19.11 -2.35
N ALA A 325 8.15 18.63 -3.29
CA ALA A 325 6.70 18.61 -3.18
C ALA A 325 6.25 17.76 -1.99
N THR A 326 6.77 16.53 -1.84
CA THR A 326 6.50 15.66 -0.68
C THR A 326 6.85 16.35 0.61
N THR A 327 8.07 16.91 0.72
CA THR A 327 8.49 17.52 1.97
C THR A 327 7.69 18.78 2.27
N THR A 328 7.32 19.56 1.26
CA THR A 328 6.45 20.74 1.42
C THR A 328 5.06 20.33 1.90
N ALA A 329 4.51 19.23 1.38
CA ALA A 329 3.24 18.66 1.83
C ALA A 329 3.34 18.20 3.29
N VAL A 330 4.38 17.45 3.66
CA VAL A 330 4.65 17.06 5.06
C VAL A 330 4.73 18.29 5.96
N LEU A 331 5.50 19.30 5.55
CA LEU A 331 5.67 20.53 6.32
C LEU A 331 4.30 21.17 6.54
N ARG A 332 3.57 21.49 5.47
CA ARG A 332 2.24 22.15 5.51
C ARG A 332 1.26 21.46 6.46
N ASN A 333 1.29 20.13 6.50
CA ASN A 333 0.30 19.33 7.24
C ASN A 333 0.74 19.01 8.68
N LEU A 334 1.97 19.32 9.06
CA LEU A 334 2.41 19.21 10.44
C LEU A 334 1.96 20.42 11.24
N ARG A 335 1.01 20.19 12.16
CA ARG A 335 0.48 21.23 13.02
C ARG A 335 1.39 21.49 14.21
N PRO A 336 1.36 22.72 14.76
CA PRO A 336 2.05 23.00 16.00
C PRO A 336 1.54 22.16 17.17
N GLY A 337 2.32 21.16 17.59
CA GLY A 337 1.96 20.28 18.70
C GLY A 337 2.03 18.79 18.38
N SER A 338 2.04 18.41 17.09
CA SER A 338 2.06 17.00 16.66
C SER A 338 3.33 16.25 17.08
N LEU A 339 4.43 16.99 17.33
CA LEU A 339 5.69 16.42 17.80
C LEU A 339 5.66 16.33 19.33
N THR A 340 5.39 15.14 19.84
CA THR A 340 5.22 14.85 21.27
C THR A 340 6.49 14.31 21.93
N SER A 341 7.57 14.12 21.17
CA SER A 341 8.85 13.61 21.68
C SER A 341 10.05 14.30 21.06
N SER A 342 11.15 14.42 21.82
CA SER A 342 12.41 14.98 21.30
C SER A 342 12.93 14.16 20.11
N ARG A 343 12.62 12.85 20.08
CA ARG A 343 12.87 11.97 18.94
C ARG A 343 12.17 12.49 17.68
N GLN A 344 10.87 12.74 17.73
CA GLN A 344 10.15 13.28 16.56
C GLN A 344 10.70 14.65 16.15
N CYS A 345 11.08 15.50 17.12
CA CYS A 345 11.71 16.79 16.83
C CYS A 345 13.04 16.64 16.08
N TYR A 346 13.94 15.75 16.51
CA TYR A 346 15.19 15.51 15.79
C TYR A 346 14.96 14.89 14.41
N ALA A 347 13.98 13.98 14.25
CA ALA A 347 13.66 13.40 12.96
C ALA A 347 13.09 14.44 11.98
N PHE A 348 12.24 15.33 12.48
CA PHE A 348 11.69 16.43 11.70
C PHE A 348 12.78 17.44 11.32
N LEU A 349 13.69 17.74 12.24
CA LEU A 349 14.81 18.63 11.96
C LEU A 349 15.79 18.03 10.93
N ASP A 350 16.04 16.71 10.97
CA ASP A 350 16.80 16.01 9.93
C ASP A 350 16.12 16.13 8.55
N LEU A 351 14.79 16.01 8.51
CA LEU A 351 14.02 16.23 7.28
C LEU A 351 14.15 17.67 6.79
N LEU A 352 14.00 18.64 7.69
CA LEU A 352 14.13 20.07 7.38
C LEU A 352 15.51 20.40 6.83
N CYS A 353 16.56 19.80 7.40
CA CYS A 353 17.92 19.87 6.88
C CYS A 353 17.99 19.38 5.41
N ARG A 354 17.51 18.17 5.14
CA ARG A 354 17.55 17.60 3.78
C ARG A 354 16.77 18.45 2.77
N PHE A 355 15.61 18.95 3.18
CA PHE A 355 14.80 19.86 2.38
C PHE A 355 15.54 21.15 2.06
N LEU A 356 16.14 21.79 3.07
CA LEU A 356 16.97 22.98 2.90
C LEU A 356 18.09 22.75 1.88
N LYS A 357 18.77 21.60 1.96
CA LYS A 357 19.83 21.24 1.02
C LYS A 357 19.31 21.16 -0.42
N LEU A 358 18.21 20.45 -0.66
CA LEU A 358 17.59 20.34 -1.98
C LEU A 358 17.07 21.70 -2.48
N TYR A 359 16.42 22.45 -1.60
CA TYR A 359 15.88 23.77 -1.94
C TYR A 359 16.99 24.73 -2.36
N MET A 360 18.10 24.78 -1.61
CA MET A 360 19.28 25.57 -1.98
C MET A 360 19.87 25.12 -3.32
N GLN A 361 19.90 23.81 -3.60
CA GLN A 361 20.39 23.29 -4.88
C GLN A 361 19.51 23.73 -6.07
N MET A 362 18.19 23.75 -5.89
CA MET A 362 17.26 24.07 -6.98
C MET A 362 17.03 25.55 -7.21
N PHE A 363 16.77 26.30 -6.14
CA PHE A 363 16.23 27.65 -6.28
C PHE A 363 17.27 28.75 -6.12
N ASN A 364 18.43 28.46 -5.52
CA ASN A 364 19.52 29.42 -5.26
C ASN A 364 19.07 30.76 -4.60
N ASP A 365 17.90 30.79 -3.96
CA ASP A 365 17.19 32.01 -3.58
C ASP A 365 16.79 32.03 -2.08
N ALA A 366 15.99 33.03 -1.68
CA ALA A 366 15.43 33.28 -0.36
C ALA A 366 14.89 32.02 0.33
N ALA A 367 15.23 31.84 1.61
CA ALA A 367 14.61 30.81 2.44
C ALA A 367 13.08 31.06 2.47
N PRO A 368 12.25 30.06 2.12
CA PRO A 368 10.81 30.19 2.23
C PRO A 368 10.43 30.67 3.64
N PRO A 369 9.53 31.65 3.79
CA PRO A 369 8.99 32.07 5.09
C PRO A 369 8.56 30.88 5.96
N LEU A 370 8.08 29.82 5.29
CA LEU A 370 7.76 28.52 5.84
C LEU A 370 8.89 27.90 6.68
N LEU A 371 10.14 27.95 6.20
CA LEU A 371 11.29 27.41 6.94
C LEU A 371 11.55 28.14 8.24
N ASN A 372 11.37 29.46 8.26
CA ASN A 372 11.54 30.24 9.47
C ASN A 372 10.48 29.86 10.50
N THR A 373 9.22 29.71 10.08
CA THR A 373 8.11 29.27 10.93
C THR A 373 8.38 27.90 11.55
N TYR A 374 8.76 26.90 10.76
CA TYR A 374 9.04 25.56 11.28
C TYR A 374 10.29 25.52 12.16
N THR A 375 11.32 26.30 11.84
CA THR A 375 12.54 26.38 12.67
C THR A 375 12.19 26.92 14.07
N HIS A 376 11.44 28.03 14.14
CA HIS A 376 10.97 28.57 15.42
C HIS A 376 10.07 27.60 16.18
N TRP A 377 9.19 26.91 15.47
CA TRP A 377 8.32 25.93 16.08
C TRP A 377 9.09 24.75 16.69
N ILE A 378 10.05 24.17 15.95
CA ILE A 378 10.93 23.10 16.46
C ILE A 378 11.66 23.55 17.71
N LEU A 379 12.17 24.78 17.73
CA LEU A 379 12.87 25.33 18.89
C LEU A 379 11.97 25.37 20.12
N GLN A 380 10.74 25.85 19.97
CA GLN A 380 9.76 25.84 21.07
C GLN A 380 9.49 24.43 21.57
N GLN A 381 9.37 23.45 20.67
CA GLN A 381 9.15 22.06 21.03
C GLN A 381 10.36 21.42 21.72
N LEU A 382 11.57 21.62 21.19
CA LEU A 382 12.80 21.13 21.80
C LEU A 382 13.05 21.76 23.17
N HIS A 383 12.70 23.04 23.34
CA HIS A 383 12.77 23.71 24.63
C HIS A 383 11.77 23.09 25.62
N ARG A 384 10.52 22.87 25.21
CA ARG A 384 9.46 22.26 26.04
C ARG A 384 9.79 20.83 26.45
N LEU A 385 10.27 20.02 25.52
CA LEU A 385 10.51 18.58 25.73
C LEU A 385 11.86 18.29 26.41
N GLY A 386 12.77 19.25 26.42
CA GLY A 386 14.12 19.08 26.93
C GLY A 386 14.97 18.13 26.08
N LYS A 387 16.24 17.98 26.51
CA LYS A 387 17.18 17.06 25.85
C LYS A 387 16.97 15.64 26.36
N ASP A 388 16.51 14.79 25.46
CA ASP A 388 16.46 13.34 25.70
C ASP A 388 17.88 12.74 25.62
N VAL A 389 18.35 12.19 26.74
CA VAL A 389 19.68 11.57 26.89
C VAL A 389 19.70 10.09 26.54
N ARG A 390 18.54 9.48 26.21
CA ARG A 390 18.49 8.06 25.83
C ARG A 390 19.40 7.81 24.60
N PRO A 391 20.13 6.69 24.54
CA PRO A 391 21.11 6.43 23.48
C PRO A 391 20.58 6.60 22.04
N LYS A 392 19.32 6.21 21.80
CA LYS A 392 18.66 6.37 20.49
C LYS A 392 18.40 7.83 20.12
N SER A 393 18.02 8.67 21.09
CA SER A 393 17.77 10.10 20.88
C SER A 393 19.09 10.87 20.74
N ALA A 394 20.10 10.52 21.54
CA ALA A 394 21.48 10.98 21.39
C ALA A 394 22.06 10.66 20.00
N ALA A 395 21.88 9.43 19.52
CA ALA A 395 22.26 9.01 18.18
C ALA A 395 21.63 9.87 17.08
N MET A 396 20.32 10.11 17.20
CA MET A 396 19.58 10.88 16.19
C MET A 396 19.91 12.36 16.25
N ARG A 397 20.10 12.92 17.46
CA ARG A 397 20.59 14.30 17.65
C ARG A 397 21.94 14.49 16.97
N ARG A 398 22.89 13.56 17.13
CA ARG A 398 24.21 13.66 16.50
C ARG A 398 24.18 13.54 14.98
N HIS A 399 23.36 12.64 14.43
CA HIS A 399 23.12 12.59 12.99
C HIS A 399 22.55 13.93 12.48
N THR A 400 21.56 14.46 13.19
CA THR A 400 20.94 15.76 12.88
C THR A 400 21.97 16.89 12.97
N LEU A 401 22.88 16.85 13.95
CA LEU A 401 23.98 17.81 14.10
C LEU A 401 24.93 17.79 12.89
N GLN A 402 25.30 16.62 12.40
CA GLN A 402 26.16 16.49 11.22
C GLN A 402 25.51 17.09 9.96
N GLU A 403 24.24 16.77 9.71
CA GLU A 403 23.49 17.33 8.59
C GLU A 403 23.29 18.85 8.75
N TRP A 404 23.00 19.30 9.97
CA TRP A 404 22.89 20.72 10.30
C TRP A 404 24.21 21.47 10.04
N GLN A 405 25.36 20.90 10.41
CA GLN A 405 26.68 21.47 10.18
C GLN A 405 26.95 21.61 8.67
N ALA A 406 26.72 20.54 7.90
CA ALA A 406 26.91 20.56 6.45
C ALA A 406 26.07 21.65 5.76
N ILE A 407 24.83 21.87 6.22
CA ILE A 407 23.95 22.92 5.69
C ILE A 407 24.39 24.30 6.14
N SER A 408 24.80 24.45 7.40
CA SER A 408 25.30 25.72 7.91
C SER A 408 26.54 26.17 7.15
N ASP A 409 27.43 25.24 6.82
CA ASP A 409 28.61 25.48 5.99
C ASP A 409 28.20 25.86 4.56
N GLU A 410 27.18 25.23 3.98
CA GLU A 410 26.63 25.61 2.67
C GLU A 410 26.01 27.01 2.68
N ILE A 411 25.21 27.35 3.70
CA ILE A 411 24.60 28.67 3.89
C ILE A 411 25.69 29.74 4.02
N ALA A 412 26.73 29.46 4.81
CA ALA A 412 27.87 30.35 5.00
C ALA A 412 28.65 30.54 3.70
N ARG A 413 29.00 29.45 3.00
CA ARG A 413 29.70 29.49 1.71
C ARG A 413 28.96 30.30 0.65
N ARG A 414 27.63 30.18 0.58
CA ARG A 414 26.78 30.92 -0.36
C ARG A 414 26.46 32.36 0.06
N GLN A 415 26.90 32.76 1.25
CA GLN A 415 26.61 34.06 1.87
C GLN A 415 25.11 34.37 1.95
N LEU A 416 24.25 33.36 2.09
CA LEU A 416 22.79 33.54 2.03
C LEU A 416 22.28 34.47 3.14
N ALA A 417 22.90 34.41 4.33
CA ALA A 417 22.60 35.28 5.46
C ALA A 417 22.73 36.78 5.17
N ARG A 418 23.51 37.16 4.14
CA ARG A 418 23.70 38.57 3.74
C ARG A 418 22.72 39.05 2.67
N ARG A 419 21.94 38.14 2.08
CA ARG A 419 21.09 38.46 0.92
C ARG A 419 19.77 39.12 1.29
N SER A 420 19.19 38.83 2.46
CA SER A 420 17.90 39.37 2.88
C SER A 420 17.66 39.28 4.39
N ASP A 421 16.74 40.09 4.90
CA ASP A 421 16.27 40.03 6.29
C ASP A 421 15.64 38.69 6.66
N GLY A 422 15.00 38.02 5.69
CA GLY A 422 14.43 36.68 5.89
C GLY A 422 15.51 35.65 6.22
N TRP A 423 16.60 35.64 5.45
CA TRP A 423 17.76 34.78 5.71
C TRP A 423 18.46 35.12 7.03
N LEU A 424 18.53 36.41 7.39
CA LEU A 424 19.11 36.82 8.67
C LEU A 424 18.29 36.30 9.87
N ARG A 425 16.95 36.44 9.82
CA ARG A 425 16.05 35.89 10.85
C ARG A 425 16.17 34.37 10.95
N PHE A 426 16.15 33.69 9.80
CA PHE A 426 16.35 32.24 9.74
C PHE A 426 17.70 31.85 10.33
N ALA A 427 18.81 32.50 9.95
CA ALA A 427 20.14 32.18 10.43
C ALA A 427 20.26 32.33 11.96
N ARG A 428 19.60 33.31 12.57
CA ARG A 428 19.55 33.45 14.03
C ARG A 428 18.79 32.30 14.69
N ALA A 429 17.61 31.94 14.20
CA ALA A 429 16.86 30.80 14.70
C ALA A 429 17.66 29.49 14.52
N TRP A 430 18.29 29.33 13.36
CA TRP A 430 19.15 28.19 13.02
C TRP A 430 20.35 28.05 13.97
N GLN A 431 20.96 29.16 14.41
CA GLN A 431 22.01 29.14 15.43
C GLN A 431 21.51 28.70 16.81
N VAL A 432 20.27 29.02 17.19
CA VAL A 432 19.70 28.52 18.44
C VAL A 432 19.51 27.00 18.36
N VAL A 433 19.12 26.47 17.19
CA VAL A 433 18.96 25.02 16.97
C VAL A 433 20.29 24.31 17.25
N HIS A 434 21.42 24.88 16.83
CA HIS A 434 22.75 24.35 17.12
C HIS A 434 22.96 24.07 18.61
N GLY A 435 22.60 25.01 19.49
CA GLY A 435 22.74 24.84 20.95
C GLY A 435 21.95 23.66 21.51
N HIS A 436 20.80 23.33 20.90
CA HIS A 436 20.01 22.15 21.26
C HIS A 436 20.58 20.84 20.69
N LEU A 437 21.35 20.91 19.60
CA LEU A 437 21.98 19.76 18.98
C LEU A 437 23.34 19.40 19.58
N LEU A 438 24.00 20.34 20.27
CA LEU A 438 25.28 20.09 20.92
C LEU A 438 25.18 18.93 21.94
N PRO A 439 26.16 18.02 21.93
CA PRO A 439 26.21 16.91 22.88
C PRO A 439 26.34 17.44 24.32
N GLU A 440 25.70 16.76 25.26
CA GLU A 440 25.79 17.10 26.68
C GLU A 440 27.13 16.63 27.27
N PRO A 441 27.70 17.32 28.28
CA PRO A 441 28.85 16.82 29.03
C PRO A 441 28.55 15.43 29.61
N GLY A 442 29.37 14.44 29.29
CA GLY A 442 29.15 13.04 29.69
C GLY A 442 28.25 12.23 28.75
N GLU A 443 27.74 12.84 27.67
CA GLU A 443 27.18 12.06 26.56
C GLU A 443 28.31 11.23 25.95
N VAL A 444 28.32 9.93 26.29
CA VAL A 444 29.33 9.00 25.79
C VAL A 444 29.37 9.12 24.27
N GLN A 445 30.58 9.26 23.72
CA GLN A 445 30.86 9.32 22.28
C GLN A 445 30.62 7.95 21.63
N TRP A 446 29.42 7.42 21.80
CA TRP A 446 28.95 6.18 21.27
C TRP A 446 28.66 6.42 19.80
N THR A 447 29.58 6.28 18.86
CA THR A 447 29.22 6.31 17.43
C THR A 447 28.38 5.08 17.14
N PRO A 448 27.04 5.13 17.19
CA PRO A 448 26.26 3.91 17.10
C PRO A 448 26.45 3.37 15.68
N PHE A 449 26.39 4.25 14.67
CA PHE A 449 26.39 3.87 13.27
C PHE A 449 27.77 3.56 12.67
N GLY A 450 28.87 4.04 13.25
CA GLY A 450 30.22 3.74 12.74
C GLY A 450 30.57 2.26 12.82
N ALA A 451 30.08 1.58 13.86
CA ALA A 451 30.21 0.13 14.01
C ALA A 451 29.12 -0.66 13.25
N PHE A 452 28.09 0.01 12.73
CA PHE A 452 26.94 -0.62 12.10
C PHE A 452 26.91 -0.50 10.57
N GLU A 453 27.98 -0.02 9.95
CA GLU A 453 28.05 0.08 8.49
C GLU A 453 28.24 -1.28 7.81
N ARG A 454 28.54 -2.34 8.56
CA ARG A 454 28.96 -3.63 8.00
C ARG A 454 28.40 -4.79 8.81
N CYS A 455 28.19 -5.92 8.14
CA CYS A 455 27.79 -7.15 8.79
C CYS A 455 28.92 -7.64 9.69
N ALA A 456 28.62 -7.94 10.95
CA ALA A 456 29.60 -8.47 11.88
C ALA A 456 30.03 -9.91 11.56
N TRP A 457 29.24 -10.64 10.76
CA TRP A 457 29.63 -11.96 10.28
C TRP A 457 30.75 -11.84 9.24
N GLY A 458 31.96 -12.26 9.59
CA GLY A 458 33.17 -12.04 8.79
C GLY A 458 33.08 -12.57 7.35
N GLU A 459 32.38 -13.68 7.13
CA GLU A 459 32.22 -14.29 5.81
C GLU A 459 31.10 -13.68 4.96
N CYS A 460 30.29 -12.78 5.53
CA CYS A 460 29.26 -12.09 4.76
C CYS A 460 29.91 -11.10 3.78
N LEU A 461 29.44 -11.02 2.53
CA LEU A 461 29.89 -9.97 1.59
C LEU A 461 29.67 -8.54 2.15
N CYS A 462 28.64 -8.36 2.98
CA CYS A 462 28.34 -7.10 3.65
C CYS A 462 29.30 -6.77 4.82
N SER A 463 30.20 -7.69 5.20
CA SER A 463 31.28 -7.40 6.16
C SER A 463 32.41 -6.60 5.50
N ARG A 464 32.55 -6.72 4.17
CA ARG A 464 33.57 -6.04 3.37
C ARG A 464 33.02 -4.83 2.63
N HIS A 465 31.76 -4.89 2.21
CA HIS A 465 31.09 -3.84 1.44
C HIS A 465 29.93 -3.25 2.23
N LYS A 466 29.69 -1.94 2.06
CA LYS A 466 28.56 -1.24 2.68
C LYS A 466 27.24 -1.83 2.13
N PRO A 467 26.37 -2.40 2.97
CA PRO A 467 25.13 -3.01 2.53
C PRO A 467 24.12 -1.96 2.06
N ALA A 468 23.43 -2.25 0.96
CA ALA A 468 22.33 -1.42 0.43
C ALA A 468 20.97 -1.71 1.08
N HIS A 469 20.93 -2.58 2.10
CA HIS A 469 19.71 -3.02 2.77
C HIS A 469 19.82 -2.80 4.29
N ARG A 470 18.67 -2.88 4.95
CA ARG A 470 18.56 -2.63 6.39
C ARG A 470 19.26 -3.71 7.21
N MET A 471 20.13 -3.26 8.12
CA MET A 471 20.86 -4.13 9.04
C MET A 471 20.08 -4.34 10.35
N ARG A 472 20.29 -5.49 10.99
CA ARG A 472 19.66 -5.91 12.26
C ARG A 472 20.67 -5.86 13.39
N VAL A 473 20.41 -5.08 14.42
CA VAL A 473 21.23 -5.01 15.64
C VAL A 473 21.02 -6.29 16.47
N CYS A 474 22.10 -6.84 17.03
CA CYS A 474 22.00 -7.92 17.99
C CYS A 474 21.22 -7.47 19.24
N ARG A 475 20.11 -8.12 19.55
CA ARG A 475 19.28 -7.78 20.73
C ARG A 475 19.95 -8.04 22.08
N GLY A 476 21.02 -8.83 22.11
CA GLY A 476 21.70 -9.18 23.36
C GLY A 476 22.66 -8.11 23.82
N CYS A 477 23.61 -7.73 22.96
CA CYS A 477 24.66 -6.76 23.32
C CYS A 477 24.48 -5.39 22.68
N GLU A 478 23.61 -5.25 21.68
CA GLU A 478 23.41 -4.03 20.88
C GLU A 478 24.68 -3.42 20.25
N ARG A 479 25.79 -4.19 20.19
CA ARG A 479 27.11 -3.72 19.74
C ARG A 479 27.48 -4.13 18.32
N VAL A 480 26.73 -5.06 17.71
CA VAL A 480 26.99 -5.58 16.36
C VAL A 480 25.71 -5.61 15.53
N VAL A 481 25.85 -5.59 14.21
CA VAL A 481 24.73 -5.70 13.26
C VAL A 481 24.93 -6.78 12.21
N TYR A 482 23.82 -7.27 11.67
CA TYR A 482 23.78 -8.31 10.65
C TYR A 482 22.85 -7.95 9.51
N CYS A 483 23.18 -8.32 8.28
CA CYS A 483 22.29 -8.15 7.13
C CYS A 483 20.98 -8.95 7.26
N GLY A 484 20.97 -10.02 8.07
CA GLY A 484 19.78 -10.84 8.28
C GLY A 484 19.96 -11.88 9.39
N LYS A 485 18.88 -12.62 9.66
CA LYS A 485 18.85 -13.72 10.65
C LYS A 485 19.92 -14.78 10.39
N ARG A 486 20.20 -15.07 9.11
CA ARG A 486 21.21 -16.06 8.70
C ARG A 486 22.60 -15.67 9.20
N CYS A 487 23.08 -14.47 8.88
CA CYS A 487 24.40 -14.01 9.33
C CYS A 487 24.48 -13.83 10.85
N GLN A 488 23.37 -13.44 11.50
CA GLN A 488 23.33 -13.42 12.96
C GLN A 488 23.52 -14.82 13.54
N ARG A 489 22.88 -15.86 12.98
CA ARG A 489 23.02 -17.25 13.44
C ARG A 489 24.42 -17.79 13.19
N SER A 490 24.99 -17.57 12.01
CA SER A 490 26.36 -17.99 11.70
C SER A 490 27.39 -17.30 12.59
N ASP A 491 27.27 -16.00 12.85
CA ASP A 491 28.18 -15.32 13.78
C ASP A 491 27.97 -15.79 15.24
N TRP A 492 26.75 -16.19 15.59
CA TRP A 492 26.44 -16.77 16.89
C TRP A 492 27.09 -18.14 17.09
N GLU A 493 26.97 -19.03 16.11
CA GLU A 493 27.45 -20.40 16.18
C GLU A 493 28.95 -20.49 15.91
N ASP A 494 29.41 -19.86 14.84
CA ASP A 494 30.76 -20.02 14.29
C ASP A 494 31.66 -18.80 14.54
N GLY A 495 31.10 -17.60 14.60
CA GLY A 495 31.84 -16.33 14.74
C GLY A 495 32.27 -15.94 16.15
N GLY A 496 32.02 -16.82 17.12
CA GLY A 496 32.31 -16.54 18.53
C GLY A 496 31.53 -15.34 19.06
N HIS A 497 30.42 -14.94 18.43
CA HIS A 497 29.56 -13.90 19.01
C HIS A 497 28.89 -14.39 20.28
N ARG A 498 28.53 -15.69 20.36
CA ARG A 498 27.90 -16.28 21.55
C ARG A 498 28.71 -16.06 22.84
N SER A 499 30.03 -16.16 22.79
CA SER A 499 30.90 -15.93 23.96
C SER A 499 31.11 -14.45 24.28
N ARG A 500 31.00 -13.56 23.28
CA ARG A 500 31.21 -12.11 23.42
C ARG A 500 29.93 -11.33 23.69
N CYS A 501 28.77 -11.91 23.38
CA CYS A 501 27.46 -11.32 23.56
C CYS A 501 27.09 -11.32 25.05
N ARG A 502 27.72 -10.44 25.83
CA ARG A 502 27.27 -10.13 27.18
C ARG A 502 25.94 -9.42 27.07
N ARG A 503 24.87 -10.02 27.60
CA ARG A 503 23.70 -9.24 28.00
C ARG A 503 24.22 -8.34 29.12
N GLU A 504 24.18 -7.04 28.92
CA GLU A 504 24.26 -6.11 30.05
C GLU A 504 23.01 -6.43 30.90
N THR A 505 23.20 -7.24 31.94
CA THR A 505 22.19 -7.48 32.99
C THR A 505 22.12 -6.28 33.89
#